data_AF-A0A961DTA8-F1
#
_entry.id   AF-A0A961DTA8-F1
#
_cell.length_a   1.000
_cell.length_b   1.000
_cell.length_c   1.000
_cell.angle_alpha   90.00
_cell.angle_beta   90.00
_cell.angle_gamma   90.00
#
_symmetry.space_group_name_H-M   'P 1'
#
loop_
_entity.id
_entity.type
_entity.pdbx_description
1 polymer ?
#
loop_
_entity_poly.entity_id
_entity_poly.type
_entity_poly.pdbx_seq_one_letter_code
_entity_poly.pdbx_strand_id
1 'polypeptide(L)'
;LGEVGNGWGVAMATTGSERGLTLRSPGRFTAAAARLVQLYRERGGSVDDPGVRDAVVQAWMDAEAYALYTLSDVTGIVEGNAPGARSSLNKIFWSELDVRLHEASLRLLGGEAELEEWGPAGEQVENPWLKGYQFSLSGPIYAGTNEIQRNIVAERVLGLPRK
;
A
#
# COMPACT_ATOMS: atom_id res chain seq x y z
N LEU A 1 19.34 -9.67 20.53
CA LEU A 1 18.58 -10.95 20.62
C LEU A 1 18.38 -11.28 22.10
N GLY A 2 17.22 -11.85 22.49
CA GLY A 2 16.87 -12.16 23.88
C GLY A 2 17.23 -13.59 24.32
N GLU A 3 16.78 -13.99 25.52
CA GLU A 3 17.00 -15.34 26.07
C GLU A 3 16.20 -16.45 25.35
N VAL A 4 16.59 -17.71 25.57
CA VAL A 4 15.86 -18.89 25.11
C VAL A 4 14.42 -18.84 25.65
N GLY A 5 13.43 -18.96 24.76
CA GLY A 5 12.00 -18.84 25.09
C GLY A 5 11.41 -17.44 24.87
N ASN A 6 12.23 -16.40 24.74
CA ASN A 6 11.77 -15.02 24.50
C ASN A 6 11.66 -14.63 23.02
N GLY A 7 11.64 -15.60 22.11
CA GLY A 7 11.61 -15.38 20.66
C GLY A 7 10.39 -14.59 20.18
N TRP A 8 9.23 -14.78 20.82
CA TRP A 8 8.01 -14.06 20.46
C TRP A 8 8.11 -12.54 20.71
N GLY A 9 8.66 -12.15 21.86
CA GLY A 9 8.88 -10.73 22.17
C GLY A 9 9.82 -10.06 21.17
N VAL A 10 10.89 -10.76 20.78
CA VAL A 10 11.82 -10.30 19.75
C VAL A 10 11.14 -10.16 18.39
N ALA A 11 10.36 -11.16 17.96
CA ALA A 11 9.64 -11.13 16.68
C ALA A 11 8.60 -9.99 16.63
N MET A 12 7.88 -9.75 17.73
CA MET A 12 6.90 -8.67 17.80
C MET A 12 7.56 -7.28 17.77
N ALA A 13 8.73 -7.12 18.39
CA ALA A 13 9.50 -5.89 18.32
C ALA A 13 10.00 -5.61 16.88
N THR A 14 10.58 -6.61 16.22
CA THR A 14 11.06 -6.48 14.82
C THR A 14 9.91 -6.16 13.87
N THR A 15 8.83 -6.94 13.93
CA THR A 15 7.70 -6.75 13.00
C THR A 15 6.91 -5.45 13.29
N GLY A 16 6.93 -4.94 14.52
CA GLY A 16 6.43 -3.60 14.84
C GLY A 16 7.23 -2.49 14.16
N SER A 17 8.57 -2.64 14.11
CA SER A 17 9.47 -1.72 13.41
C SER A 17 9.29 -1.78 11.89
N GLU A 18 9.21 -2.98 11.30
CA GLU A 18 9.04 -3.18 9.85
C GLU A 18 7.67 -2.69 9.35
N ARG A 19 6.58 -2.92 10.09
CA ARG A 19 5.24 -2.43 9.71
C ARG A 19 5.08 -0.91 9.80
N GLY A 20 6.03 -0.22 10.43
CA GLY A 20 6.11 1.22 10.47
C GLY A 20 6.73 1.79 9.19
N LEU A 21 7.77 2.61 9.36
CA LEU A 21 8.26 3.53 8.34
C LEU A 21 9.10 2.89 7.22
N THR A 22 9.61 1.67 7.43
CA THR A 22 10.72 1.14 6.61
C THR A 22 10.29 0.16 5.52
N LEU A 23 9.22 -0.63 5.71
CA LEU A 23 8.86 -1.67 4.74
C LEU A 23 8.24 -1.12 3.46
N ARG A 24 7.46 -0.04 3.56
CA ARG A 24 6.72 0.54 2.43
C ARG A 24 6.73 2.07 2.48
N SER A 25 7.84 2.65 2.01
CA SER A 25 8.01 4.11 1.94
C SER A 25 6.86 4.81 1.20
N PRO A 26 6.35 5.94 1.73
CA PRO A 26 5.28 6.70 1.08
C PRO A 26 5.65 7.21 -0.30
N GLY A 27 6.93 7.51 -0.56
CA GLY A 27 7.42 7.95 -1.86
C GLY A 27 7.15 6.95 -2.99
N ARG A 28 7.09 5.65 -2.68
CA ARG A 28 6.70 4.61 -3.66
C ARG A 28 5.27 4.82 -4.15
N PHE A 29 4.34 5.14 -3.25
CA PHE A 29 2.93 5.29 -3.57
C PHE A 29 2.65 6.62 -4.27
N THR A 30 3.26 7.71 -3.82
CA THR A 30 3.12 9.00 -4.52
C THR A 30 3.72 8.95 -5.93
N ALA A 31 4.86 8.27 -6.13
CA ALA A 31 5.42 8.04 -7.47
C ALA A 31 4.53 7.12 -8.34
N ALA A 32 3.95 6.06 -7.77
CA ALA A 32 3.01 5.20 -8.50
C ALA A 32 1.72 5.95 -8.86
N ALA A 33 1.17 6.75 -7.95
CA ALA A 33 -0.01 7.57 -8.19
C ALA A 33 0.25 8.65 -9.23
N ALA A 34 1.42 9.29 -9.23
CA ALA A 34 1.82 10.24 -10.27
C ALA A 34 1.87 9.58 -11.66
N ARG A 35 2.45 8.37 -11.75
CA ARG A 35 2.42 7.58 -12.99
C ARG A 35 1.00 7.19 -13.41
N LEU A 36 0.13 6.88 -12.46
CA LEU A 36 -1.28 6.54 -12.74
C LEU A 36 -2.04 7.75 -13.28
N VAL A 37 -1.84 8.94 -12.68
CA VAL A 37 -2.41 10.19 -13.19
C VAL A 37 -1.92 10.49 -14.60
N GLN A 38 -0.64 10.23 -14.88
CA GLN A 38 -0.08 10.39 -16.23
C GLN A 38 -0.72 9.41 -17.22
N LEU A 39 -0.86 8.13 -16.85
CA LEU A 39 -1.56 7.14 -17.67
C LEU A 39 -3.01 7.55 -17.96
N TYR A 40 -3.72 8.09 -16.96
CA TYR A 40 -5.07 8.63 -17.14
C TYR A 40 -5.09 9.81 -18.14
N ARG A 41 -4.10 10.70 -18.11
CA ARG A 41 -4.03 11.81 -19.08
C ARG A 41 -3.82 11.31 -20.51
N GLU A 42 -3.08 10.22 -20.68
CA GLU A 42 -2.78 9.63 -21.99
C GLU A 42 -3.94 8.81 -22.54
N ARG A 43 -4.63 8.06 -21.68
CA ARG A 43 -5.61 7.03 -22.10
C ARG A 43 -7.04 7.28 -21.62
N GLY A 44 -7.25 8.13 -20.63
CA GLY A 44 -8.55 8.30 -19.97
C GLY A 44 -9.66 8.79 -20.90
N GLY A 45 -9.34 9.50 -21.99
CA GLY A 45 -10.31 9.91 -22.99
C GLY A 45 -10.78 8.79 -23.94
N SER A 46 -10.05 7.67 -24.00
CA SER A 46 -10.37 6.50 -24.84
C SER A 46 -11.02 5.35 -24.07
N VAL A 47 -11.19 5.49 -22.75
CA VAL A 47 -11.71 4.43 -21.88
C VAL A 47 -13.20 4.67 -21.63
N ASP A 48 -14.04 3.70 -21.99
CA ASP A 48 -15.48 3.70 -21.70
C ASP A 48 -15.77 3.12 -20.30
N ASP A 49 -15.23 3.78 -19.28
CA ASP A 49 -15.45 3.45 -17.87
C ASP A 49 -15.67 4.75 -17.08
N PRO A 50 -16.93 5.11 -16.74
CA PRO A 50 -17.23 6.37 -16.07
C PRO A 50 -16.64 6.46 -14.66
N GLY A 51 -16.30 5.33 -14.02
CA GLY A 51 -15.74 5.30 -12.67
C GLY A 51 -14.21 5.36 -12.62
N VAL A 52 -13.51 5.25 -13.77
CA VAL A 52 -12.04 5.15 -13.77
C VAL A 52 -11.39 6.46 -13.34
N ARG A 53 -11.97 7.60 -13.70
CA ARG A 53 -11.52 8.93 -13.26
C ARG A 53 -11.52 9.03 -11.74
N ASP A 54 -12.61 8.63 -11.11
CA ASP A 54 -12.78 8.73 -9.67
C ASP A 54 -11.84 7.75 -8.94
N ALA A 55 -11.62 6.56 -9.51
CA ALA A 55 -10.64 5.61 -8.98
C ALA A 55 -9.21 6.17 -9.02
N VAL A 56 -8.81 6.85 -10.10
CA VAL A 56 -7.49 7.50 -10.22
C VAL A 56 -7.35 8.66 -9.23
N VAL A 57 -8.39 9.51 -9.11
CA VAL A 57 -8.39 10.62 -8.14
C VAL A 57 -8.29 10.08 -6.71
N GLN A 58 -9.06 9.05 -6.37
CA GLN A 58 -9.02 8.43 -5.05
C GLN A 58 -7.65 7.83 -4.75
N ALA A 59 -7.04 7.10 -5.70
CA ALA A 59 -5.70 6.54 -5.52
C ALA A 59 -4.63 7.63 -5.29
N TRP A 60 -4.75 8.76 -5.99
CA TRP A 60 -3.87 9.91 -5.77
C TRP A 60 -4.08 10.53 -4.37
N MET A 61 -5.33 10.79 -3.98
CA MET A 61 -5.66 11.34 -2.66
C MET A 61 -5.17 10.42 -1.53
N ASP A 62 -5.36 9.11 -1.68
CA ASP A 62 -4.94 8.13 -0.68
C ASP A 62 -3.41 8.04 -0.58
N ALA A 63 -2.68 8.16 -1.69
CA ALA A 63 -1.21 8.21 -1.66
C ALA A 63 -0.69 9.45 -0.92
N GLU A 64 -1.30 10.61 -1.14
CA GLU A 64 -0.99 11.84 -0.39
C GLU A 64 -1.35 11.70 1.09
N ALA A 65 -2.52 11.15 1.40
CA ALA A 65 -2.94 10.89 2.78
C ALA A 65 -1.98 9.93 3.50
N TYR A 66 -1.53 8.88 2.82
CA TYR A 66 -0.53 7.94 3.35
C TYR A 66 0.80 8.64 3.63
N ALA A 67 1.26 9.50 2.72
CA ALA A 67 2.49 10.26 2.89
C ALA A 67 2.42 11.22 4.10
N LEU A 68 1.32 11.96 4.22
CA LEU A 68 1.09 12.88 5.33
C LEU A 68 0.95 12.14 6.67
N TYR A 69 0.20 11.03 6.69
CA TYR A 69 0.08 10.19 7.88
C TYR A 69 1.44 9.65 8.32
N THR A 70 2.23 9.15 7.37
CA THR A 70 3.58 8.64 7.63
C THR A 70 4.46 9.74 8.22
N LEU A 71 4.45 10.95 7.66
CA LEU A 71 5.21 12.08 8.18
C LEU A 71 4.79 12.43 9.62
N SER A 72 3.48 12.46 9.89
CA SER A 72 2.95 12.70 11.24
C SER A 72 3.41 11.63 12.23
N ASP A 73 3.45 10.36 11.82
CA ASP A 73 3.91 9.25 12.67
C ASP A 73 5.42 9.37 12.98
N VAL A 74 6.24 9.73 11.98
CA VAL A 74 7.67 10.03 12.15
C VAL A 74 7.86 11.15 13.16
N THR A 75 7.13 12.27 13.01
CA THR A 75 7.21 13.42 13.92
C THR A 75 6.90 12.98 15.35
N GLY A 76 5.83 12.21 15.55
CA GLY A 76 5.47 11.69 16.86
C GLY A 76 6.58 10.83 17.47
N ILE A 77 7.23 9.97 16.69
CA ILE A 77 8.36 9.15 17.16
C ILE A 77 9.55 10.01 17.57
N VAL A 78 9.89 11.03 16.77
CA VAL A 78 10.97 11.99 17.08
C VAL A 78 10.67 12.77 18.38
N GLU A 79 9.39 13.06 18.64
CA GLU A 79 8.92 13.71 19.87
C GLU A 79 8.82 12.75 21.09
N GLY A 80 9.17 11.47 20.92
CA GLY A 80 9.24 10.48 22.00
C GLY A 80 8.02 9.56 22.12
N ASN A 81 7.06 9.62 21.20
CA ASN A 81 5.97 8.64 21.17
C ASN A 81 6.50 7.26 20.75
N ALA A 82 6.11 6.22 21.47
CA ALA A 82 6.49 4.87 21.14
C ALA A 82 5.74 4.38 19.88
N PRO A 83 6.41 3.68 18.95
CA PRO A 83 5.73 2.90 17.92
C PRO A 83 4.77 1.91 18.59
N GLY A 84 3.52 1.88 18.15
CA GLY A 84 2.47 1.13 18.81
C GLY A 84 1.52 0.43 17.86
N ALA A 85 0.42 -0.08 18.40
CA ALA A 85 -0.60 -0.80 17.63
C ALA A 85 -1.18 0.02 16.46
N ARG A 86 -1.03 1.36 16.47
CA ARG A 86 -1.41 2.26 15.37
C ARG A 86 -0.68 1.99 14.06
N SER A 87 0.50 1.35 14.07
CA SER A 87 1.17 0.90 12.83
C SER A 87 0.33 -0.13 12.06
N SER A 88 -0.59 -0.83 12.73
CA SER A 88 -1.54 -1.74 12.09
C SER A 88 -2.50 -1.00 11.14
N LEU A 89 -2.91 0.22 11.50
CA LEU A 89 -3.74 1.07 10.61
C LEU A 89 -2.97 1.38 9.33
N ASN A 90 -1.70 1.77 9.50
CA ASN A 90 -0.82 2.10 8.39
C ASN A 90 -0.65 0.93 7.43
N LYS A 91 -0.42 -0.28 7.98
CA LYS A 91 -0.28 -1.51 7.19
C LYS A 91 -1.50 -1.82 6.35
N ILE A 92 -2.68 -1.80 6.97
CA ILE A 92 -3.94 -2.05 6.27
C ILE A 92 -4.09 -1.03 5.13
N PHE A 93 -3.91 0.25 5.44
CA PHE A 93 -4.10 1.33 4.49
C PHE A 93 -3.21 1.20 3.26
N TRP A 94 -1.89 1.07 3.42
CA TRP A 94 -0.99 1.01 2.26
C TRP A 94 -1.21 -0.27 1.44
N SER A 95 -1.55 -1.39 2.09
CA SER A 95 -1.75 -2.66 1.38
C SER A 95 -2.98 -2.63 0.47
N GLU A 96 -4.06 -1.96 0.91
CA GLU A 96 -5.28 -1.78 0.13
C GLU A 96 -5.15 -0.68 -0.91
N LEU A 97 -4.38 0.37 -0.59
CA LEU A 97 -3.99 1.39 -1.57
C LEU A 97 -3.20 0.76 -2.73
N ASP A 98 -2.21 -0.09 -2.46
CA ASP A 98 -1.38 -0.71 -3.50
C ASP A 98 -2.26 -1.48 -4.50
N VAL A 99 -3.20 -2.28 -4.00
CA VAL A 99 -4.14 -3.03 -4.84
C VAL A 99 -5.03 -2.10 -5.66
N ARG A 100 -5.75 -1.17 -5.01
CA ARG A 100 -6.71 -0.28 -5.70
C ARG A 100 -6.03 0.62 -6.74
N LEU A 101 -4.82 1.09 -6.45
CA LEU A 101 -4.03 1.90 -7.39
C LEU A 101 -3.73 1.10 -8.66
N HIS A 102 -3.29 -0.16 -8.51
CA HIS A 102 -3.00 -0.99 -9.67
C HIS A 102 -4.27 -1.45 -10.38
N GLU A 103 -5.36 -1.77 -9.69
CA GLU A 103 -6.67 -2.05 -10.32
C GLU A 103 -7.16 -0.89 -11.19
N ALA A 104 -7.00 0.36 -10.73
CA ALA A 104 -7.31 1.54 -11.54
C ALA A 104 -6.45 1.62 -12.82
N SER A 105 -5.17 1.23 -12.74
CA SER A 105 -4.28 1.16 -13.91
C SER A 105 -4.71 0.09 -14.91
N LEU A 106 -5.13 -1.09 -14.43
CA LEU A 106 -5.60 -2.17 -15.30
C LEU A 106 -6.89 -1.78 -16.02
N ARG A 107 -7.81 -1.10 -15.31
CA ARG A 107 -9.04 -0.54 -15.93
C ARG A 107 -8.73 0.47 -17.03
N LEU A 108 -7.69 1.30 -16.88
CA LEU A 108 -7.26 2.24 -17.92
C LEU A 108 -6.64 1.57 -19.14
N LEU A 109 -5.95 0.45 -18.95
CA LEU A 109 -5.28 -0.29 -20.03
C LEU A 109 -6.24 -1.25 -20.75
N GLY A 110 -7.33 -1.67 -20.11
CA GLY A 110 -8.28 -2.63 -20.68
C GLY A 110 -7.56 -3.93 -21.03
N GLY A 111 -7.77 -4.42 -22.27
CA GLY A 111 -7.12 -5.64 -22.74
C GLY A 111 -5.59 -5.56 -22.83
N GLU A 112 -5.00 -4.36 -23.01
CA GLU A 112 -3.54 -4.19 -23.01
C GLU A 112 -2.92 -4.52 -21.64
N ALA A 113 -3.74 -4.52 -20.57
CA ALA A 113 -3.28 -4.82 -19.21
C ALA A 113 -2.75 -6.26 -19.03
N GLU A 114 -3.22 -7.19 -19.87
CA GLU A 114 -2.87 -8.61 -19.83
C GLU A 114 -1.53 -8.92 -20.51
N LEU A 115 -0.93 -7.93 -21.19
CA LEU A 115 0.36 -8.12 -21.87
C LEU A 115 1.49 -8.14 -20.84
N GLU A 116 2.36 -9.15 -20.92
CA GLU A 116 3.56 -9.25 -20.05
C GLU A 116 4.57 -8.14 -20.34
N GLU A 117 4.56 -7.63 -21.57
CA GLU A 117 5.42 -6.54 -22.02
C GLU A 117 4.58 -5.38 -22.55
N TRP A 118 5.04 -4.16 -22.30
CA TRP A 118 4.35 -2.93 -22.64
C TRP A 118 5.34 -1.87 -23.12
N GLY A 119 4.96 -1.11 -24.15
CA GLY A 119 5.82 -0.08 -24.76
C GLY A 119 5.73 -0.04 -26.29
N PRO A 120 6.41 0.90 -26.94
CA PRO A 120 6.50 0.96 -28.41
C PRO A 120 7.09 -0.32 -29.00
N ALA A 121 6.72 -0.65 -30.24
CA ALA A 121 7.27 -1.80 -30.94
C ALA A 121 8.81 -1.71 -31.04
N GLY A 122 9.50 -2.73 -30.53
CA GLY A 122 10.97 -2.77 -30.47
C GLY A 122 11.58 -2.30 -29.14
N GLU A 123 10.78 -1.74 -28.23
CA GLU A 123 11.17 -1.29 -26.88
C GLU A 123 10.29 -1.95 -25.81
N GLN A 124 9.90 -3.21 -26.05
CA GLN A 124 9.04 -3.95 -25.13
C GLN A 124 9.77 -4.17 -23.80
N VAL A 125 9.28 -3.49 -22.77
CA VAL A 125 9.74 -3.63 -21.38
C VAL A 125 8.68 -4.37 -20.57
N GLU A 126 9.09 -5.02 -19.49
CA GLU A 126 8.16 -5.69 -18.56
C GLU A 126 7.03 -4.73 -18.15
N ASN A 127 5.77 -5.17 -18.28
CA ASN A 127 4.60 -4.37 -17.97
C ASN A 127 4.58 -4.03 -16.46
N PRO A 128 4.87 -2.77 -16.09
CA PRO A 128 5.02 -2.40 -14.69
C PRO A 128 3.67 -2.39 -13.94
N TRP A 129 2.56 -2.27 -14.66
CA TRP A 129 1.21 -2.25 -14.08
C TRP A 129 0.73 -3.65 -13.73
N LEU A 130 0.91 -4.61 -14.63
CA LEU A 130 0.59 -6.02 -14.38
C LEU A 130 1.45 -6.60 -13.25
N LYS A 131 2.78 -6.39 -13.30
CA LYS A 131 3.69 -6.86 -12.25
C LYS A 131 3.44 -6.17 -10.92
N GLY A 132 3.16 -4.86 -10.96
CA GLY A 132 2.76 -4.09 -9.79
C GLY A 132 1.50 -4.66 -9.15
N TYR A 133 0.47 -4.97 -9.95
CA TYR A 133 -0.75 -5.60 -9.47
C TYR A 133 -0.48 -6.97 -8.83
N GLN A 134 0.21 -7.87 -9.55
CA GLN A 134 0.55 -9.21 -9.04
C GLN A 134 1.28 -9.15 -7.69
N PHE A 135 2.23 -8.21 -7.55
CA PHE A 135 2.93 -8.01 -6.28
C PHE A 135 2.02 -7.40 -5.21
N SER A 136 1.16 -6.46 -5.56
CA SER A 136 0.25 -5.78 -4.63
C SER A 136 -0.68 -6.76 -3.90
N LEU A 137 -1.09 -7.84 -4.57
CA LEU A 137 -1.94 -8.90 -4.00
C LEU A 137 -1.31 -9.60 -2.79
N SER A 138 0.01 -9.60 -2.69
CA SER A 138 0.72 -10.15 -1.53
C SER A 138 0.65 -9.21 -0.30
N GLY A 139 0.46 -7.91 -0.51
CA GLY A 139 0.46 -6.87 0.53
C GLY A 139 -0.53 -7.12 1.66
N PRO A 140 -1.82 -7.41 1.36
CA PRO A 140 -2.81 -7.74 2.38
C PRO A 140 -2.46 -8.98 3.22
N ILE A 141 -1.52 -9.83 2.79
CA ILE A 141 -1.16 -11.11 3.44
C ILE A 141 0.18 -11.01 4.19
N TYR A 142 1.25 -10.59 3.52
CA TYR A 142 2.58 -10.59 4.11
C TYR A 142 2.69 -9.56 5.24
N ALA A 143 3.67 -9.79 6.12
CA ALA A 143 3.87 -9.00 7.33
C ALA A 143 2.64 -8.99 8.27
N GLY A 144 1.79 -10.01 8.20
CA GLY A 144 0.56 -10.14 9.00
C GLY A 144 -0.66 -9.74 8.19
N THR A 145 -1.65 -10.63 8.13
CA THR A 145 -2.82 -10.41 7.26
C THR A 145 -3.64 -9.22 7.74
N ASN A 146 -4.36 -8.57 6.82
CA ASN A 146 -5.19 -7.41 7.17
C ASN A 146 -6.27 -7.78 8.22
N GLU A 147 -6.76 -9.01 8.24
CA GLU A 147 -7.71 -9.51 9.25
C GLU A 147 -7.09 -9.50 10.65
N ILE A 148 -5.86 -10.02 10.78
CA ILE A 148 -5.13 -9.98 12.05
C ILE A 148 -4.81 -8.54 12.45
N GLN A 149 -4.41 -7.69 11.51
CA GLN A 149 -4.20 -6.27 11.80
C GLN A 149 -5.48 -5.57 12.27
N ARG A 150 -6.65 -5.88 11.68
CA ARG A 150 -7.94 -5.34 12.12
C ARG A 150 -8.28 -5.78 13.55
N ASN A 151 -7.98 -7.02 13.92
CA ASN A 151 -8.13 -7.47 15.32
C ASN A 151 -7.22 -6.68 16.25
N ILE A 152 -5.95 -6.45 15.87
CA ILE A 152 -5.03 -5.62 16.67
C ILE A 152 -5.57 -4.20 16.83
N VAL A 153 -6.12 -3.60 15.78
CA VAL A 153 -6.76 -2.28 15.86
C VAL A 153 -7.95 -2.31 16.82
N ALA A 154 -8.86 -3.28 16.68
CA ALA A 154 -10.01 -3.42 17.55
C ALA A 154 -9.61 -3.56 19.03
N GLU A 155 -8.69 -4.46 19.34
CA GLU A 155 -8.31 -4.80 20.72
C GLU A 155 -7.40 -3.73 21.36
N ARG A 156 -6.38 -3.27 20.62
CA ARG A 156 -5.28 -2.47 21.20
C ARG A 156 -5.35 -0.98 20.88
N VAL A 157 -6.10 -0.58 19.85
CA VAL A 157 -6.34 0.83 19.53
C VAL A 157 -7.71 1.27 20.05
N LEU A 158 -8.75 0.46 19.84
CA LEU A 158 -10.12 0.78 20.23
C LEU A 158 -10.54 0.21 21.59
N GLY A 159 -9.75 -0.69 22.18
CA GLY A 159 -10.05 -1.28 23.50
C GLY A 159 -11.26 -2.23 23.50
N LEU A 160 -11.62 -2.79 22.36
CA LEU A 160 -12.75 -3.72 22.24
C LEU A 160 -12.40 -5.08 22.88
N PRO A 161 -13.37 -5.77 23.49
CA PRO A 161 -13.14 -7.07 24.12
C PRO A 161 -12.84 -8.16 23.08
N ARG A 162 -11.96 -9.09 23.43
CA ARG A 162 -11.79 -10.35 22.70
C ARG A 162 -12.97 -11.27 22.99
N LYS A 163 -13.48 -11.93 21.94
CA LYS A 163 -14.36 -13.09 22.09
C LYS A 163 -13.55 -14.30 22.55
#